data_AF-U3B4Z3-F1
#
_entry.id   AF-U3B4Z3-F1
#
_cell.length_a   1.000
_cell.length_b   1.000
_cell.length_c   1.000
_cell.angle_alpha   90.00
_cell.angle_beta   90.00
_cell.angle_gamma   90.00
#
_symmetry.space_group_name_H-M   'P 1'
#
loop_
_entity.id
_entity.type
_entity.pdbx_description
1 polymer ?
#
loop_
_entity_poly.entity_id
_entity_poly.type
_entity_poly.pdbx_seq_one_letter_code
_entity_poly.pdbx_strand_id
1 'polypeptide(L)'
;MEYLATQISFRLVKGTSLDEVQKHFNQVSKADVESRNDDAVPNRDISAQQRSRGTVQSSRWTFERRNPDEKWLVVVVRQDREWNHPDVLDEEPYALVVTVADRDNENAQLYTQIQAVIAQQAEARERQQAERLRARRQ
;
A
#
# COMPACT_ATOMS: atom_id res chain seq x y z
N MET A 1 21.00 -15.39 17.87
CA MET A 1 21.23 -14.46 16.75
C MET A 1 19.87 -13.88 16.39
N GLU A 2 19.64 -12.59 16.63
CA GLU A 2 18.49 -11.91 16.04
C GLU A 2 18.84 -11.62 14.58
N TYR A 3 18.02 -12.11 13.66
CA TYR A 3 18.18 -11.83 12.24
C TYR A 3 17.77 -10.36 12.01
N LEU A 4 18.75 -9.51 11.69
CA LEU A 4 18.58 -8.05 11.57
C LEU A 4 18.23 -7.64 10.12
N ALA A 5 17.16 -8.20 9.57
CA ALA A 5 16.71 -7.90 8.20
C ALA A 5 15.73 -6.70 8.17
N THR A 6 15.58 -6.09 6.99
CA THR A 6 14.54 -5.08 6.73
C THR A 6 13.16 -5.65 7.05
N GLN A 7 12.38 -4.88 7.81
CA GLN A 7 11.04 -5.27 8.19
C GLN A 7 10.02 -4.61 7.28
N ILE A 8 9.16 -5.42 6.68
CA ILE A 8 8.03 -4.93 5.90
C ILE A 8 6.76 -5.21 6.69
N SER A 9 5.80 -4.30 6.63
CA SER A 9 4.43 -4.56 7.07
C SER A 9 3.47 -3.87 6.12
N PHE A 10 2.22 -4.31 6.11
CA PHE A 10 1.18 -3.59 5.35
C PHE A 10 -0.08 -3.45 6.19
N ARG A 11 -0.97 -2.53 5.84
CA ARG A 11 -2.30 -2.36 6.47
C ARG A 11 -3.31 -1.97 5.39
N LEU A 12 -4.54 -2.43 5.55
CA LEU A 12 -5.70 -2.00 4.79
C LEU A 12 -6.47 -0.97 5.63
N VAL A 13 -6.49 0.26 5.14
CA VAL A 13 -7.09 1.41 5.80
C VAL A 13 -8.14 2.06 4.90
N LYS A 14 -9.17 2.62 5.53
CA LYS A 14 -10.15 3.49 4.90
C LYS A 14 -9.63 4.92 4.89
N GLY A 15 -9.92 5.66 3.84
CA GLY A 15 -9.57 7.08 3.78
C GLY A 15 -10.34 7.81 2.70
N THR A 16 -10.39 9.13 2.81
CA THR A 16 -10.98 9.99 1.79
C THR A 16 -10.00 10.26 0.64
N SER A 17 -8.70 10.26 0.95
CA SER A 17 -7.60 10.53 0.01
C SER A 17 -6.29 9.88 0.45
N LEU A 18 -5.34 9.76 -0.49
CA LEU A 18 -3.97 9.32 -0.21
C LEU A 18 -3.26 10.29 0.74
N ASP A 19 -3.42 11.60 0.55
CA ASP A 19 -2.75 12.64 1.36
C ASP A 19 -3.18 12.60 2.83
N GLU A 20 -4.47 12.35 3.09
CA GLU A 20 -4.98 12.16 4.45
C GLU A 20 -4.30 10.95 5.10
N VAL A 21 -4.34 9.80 4.44
CA VAL A 21 -3.82 8.55 5.00
C VAL A 21 -2.31 8.63 5.22
N GLN A 22 -1.56 9.24 4.31
CA GLN A 22 -0.10 9.34 4.40
C GLN A 22 0.36 10.08 5.66
N LYS A 23 -0.39 11.07 6.16
CA LYS A 23 -0.06 11.81 7.40
C LYS A 23 0.04 10.91 8.62
N HIS A 24 -0.73 9.82 8.67
CA HIS A 24 -0.71 8.88 9.80
C HIS A 24 0.49 7.92 9.78
N PHE A 25 1.19 7.81 8.65
CA PHE A 25 2.27 6.84 8.46
C PHE A 25 3.63 7.48 8.17
N ASN A 26 3.67 8.79 7.92
CA ASN A 26 4.92 9.52 7.72
C ASN A 26 5.62 9.76 9.07
N GLN A 27 6.92 9.46 9.13
CA GLN A 27 7.74 9.59 10.32
C GLN A 27 7.84 11.04 10.81
N VAL A 28 7.78 12.01 9.88
CA VAL A 28 7.82 13.45 10.19
C VAL A 28 6.58 13.90 10.98
N SER A 29 5.41 13.32 10.70
CA SER A 29 4.14 13.66 11.36
C SER A 29 3.76 12.72 12.49
N LYS A 30 4.63 11.75 12.83
CA LYS A 30 4.38 10.74 13.88
C LYS A 30 4.26 11.34 15.28
N ALA A 31 4.85 12.50 15.53
CA ALA A 31 4.73 13.21 16.81
C ALA A 31 3.33 13.84 17.00
N ASP A 32 2.66 14.19 15.90
CA ASP A 32 1.42 14.97 15.92
C ASP A 32 0.18 14.12 15.60
N VAL A 33 0.37 12.88 15.13
CA VAL A 33 -0.71 12.05 14.60
C VAL A 33 -0.63 10.62 15.15
N GLU A 34 -1.75 10.13 15.68
CA GLU A 34 -1.86 8.77 16.22
C GLU A 34 -1.63 7.71 15.13
N SER A 35 -0.95 6.63 15.53
CA SER A 35 -0.67 5.52 14.61
C SER A 35 -1.95 4.83 14.18
N ARG A 36 -2.18 4.75 12.87
CA ARG A 36 -3.40 4.14 12.32
C ARG A 36 -3.23 2.62 12.17
N ASN A 37 -4.23 1.87 12.64
CA ASN A 37 -4.28 0.41 12.52
C ASN A 37 -5.12 -0.03 11.30
N ASP A 38 -5.23 -1.33 11.05
CA ASP A 38 -6.15 -1.86 10.04
C ASP A 38 -7.60 -1.41 10.34
N ASP A 39 -8.29 -0.81 9.38
CA ASP A 39 -9.69 -0.39 9.55
C ASP A 39 -10.67 -1.58 9.35
N ALA A 40 -10.17 -2.71 8.86
CA ALA A 40 -10.91 -3.93 8.58
C ALA A 40 -10.40 -5.14 9.38
N VAL A 41 -9.98 -4.94 10.64
CA VAL A 41 -9.55 -6.04 11.53
C VAL A 41 -10.54 -7.21 11.60
N PRO A 42 -11.87 -7.01 11.78
CA PRO A 42 -12.79 -8.14 11.90
C PRO A 42 -12.98 -8.92 10.60
N ASN A 43 -12.65 -8.33 9.45
CA ASN A 43 -12.88 -8.91 8.14
C ASN A 43 -11.64 -9.65 7.58
N ARG A 44 -10.63 -9.86 8.41
CA ARG A 44 -9.29 -10.28 8.02
C ARG A 44 -9.00 -11.72 8.43
N ASP A 45 -8.52 -12.53 7.48
CA ASP A 45 -8.21 -13.95 7.73
C ASP A 45 -6.86 -14.16 8.43
N ILE A 46 -5.84 -13.36 8.08
CA ILE A 46 -4.47 -13.50 8.64
C ILE A 46 -4.08 -12.20 9.35
N SER A 47 -3.85 -12.29 10.67
CA SER A 47 -3.52 -11.12 11.47
C SER A 47 -2.14 -10.53 11.16
N ALA A 48 -1.98 -9.22 11.40
CA ALA A 48 -0.69 -8.54 11.28
C ALA A 48 0.40 -9.22 12.12
N GLN A 49 0.07 -9.69 13.33
CA GLN A 49 1.01 -10.38 14.22
C GLN A 49 1.44 -11.75 13.70
N GLN A 50 0.54 -12.48 13.02
CA GLN A 50 0.88 -13.78 12.44
C GLN A 50 1.81 -13.63 11.24
N ARG A 51 1.55 -12.65 10.35
CA ARG A 51 2.35 -12.45 9.14
C ARG A 51 3.66 -11.68 9.36
N SER A 52 3.78 -10.88 10.42
CA SER A 52 5.02 -10.10 10.68
C SER A 52 6.26 -10.96 10.94
N ARG A 53 6.09 -12.27 11.15
CA ARG A 53 7.17 -13.24 11.39
C ARG A 53 7.75 -13.84 10.10
N GLY A 54 7.10 -13.62 8.96
CA GLY A 54 7.52 -14.19 7.67
C GLY A 54 8.03 -13.13 6.70
N THR A 55 8.94 -13.53 5.81
CA THR A 55 9.43 -12.70 4.70
C THR A 55 8.33 -12.47 3.66
N VAL A 56 7.51 -13.49 3.40
CA VAL A 56 6.31 -13.37 2.57
C VAL A 56 5.12 -13.09 3.48
N GLN A 57 4.53 -11.92 3.32
CA GLN A 57 3.34 -11.52 4.05
C GLN A 57 2.13 -11.57 3.13
N SER A 58 1.07 -12.26 3.56
CA SER A 58 -0.22 -12.25 2.88
C SER A 58 -1.34 -12.04 3.88
N SER A 59 -2.44 -11.48 3.40
CA SER A 59 -3.69 -11.41 4.14
C SER A 59 -4.83 -11.32 3.15
N ARG A 60 -6.00 -11.76 3.60
CA ARG A 60 -7.25 -11.72 2.83
C ARG A 60 -8.27 -10.99 3.65
N TRP A 61 -9.01 -10.12 2.98
CA TRP A 61 -10.16 -9.44 3.55
C TRP A 61 -11.41 -9.76 2.75
N THR A 62 -12.48 -10.12 3.45
CA THR A 62 -13.78 -10.42 2.85
C THR A 62 -14.79 -9.37 3.28
N PHE A 63 -15.54 -8.82 2.33
CA PHE A 63 -16.54 -7.78 2.56
C PHE A 63 -17.85 -8.19 1.91
N GLU A 64 -18.95 -8.13 2.65
CA GLU A 64 -20.29 -8.47 2.14
C GLU A 64 -20.97 -7.27 1.48
N ARG A 65 -20.77 -6.07 2.02
CA ARG A 65 -21.24 -4.79 1.45
C ARG A 65 -20.19 -3.72 1.66
N ARG A 66 -19.92 -2.92 0.62
CA ARG A 66 -19.01 -1.77 0.69
C ARG A 66 -19.75 -0.48 0.38
N ASN A 67 -19.36 0.59 1.05
CA ASN A 67 -19.79 1.93 0.72
C ASN A 67 -18.97 2.44 -0.49
N PRO A 68 -19.60 2.81 -1.63
CA PRO A 68 -18.88 3.33 -2.79
C PRO A 68 -18.15 4.66 -2.55
N ASP A 69 -18.56 5.44 -1.54
CA ASP A 69 -17.92 6.71 -1.20
C ASP A 69 -16.63 6.53 -0.37
N GLU A 70 -16.39 5.32 0.15
CA GLU A 70 -15.20 4.99 0.93
C GLU A 70 -14.09 4.43 0.04
N LYS A 71 -12.91 5.06 0.07
CA LYS A 71 -11.72 4.51 -0.59
C LYS A 71 -10.96 3.60 0.38
N TRP A 72 -10.54 2.47 -0.14
CA TRP A 72 -9.70 1.51 0.56
C TRP A 72 -8.29 1.58 0.03
N LEU A 73 -7.33 1.69 0.94
CA LEU A 73 -5.94 1.95 0.63
C LEU A 73 -5.09 0.89 1.32
N VAL A 74 -4.19 0.26 0.56
CA VAL A 74 -3.17 -0.62 1.11
C VAL A 74 -1.93 0.20 1.38
N VAL A 75 -1.61 0.39 2.65
CA VAL A 75 -0.40 1.09 3.08
C VAL A 75 0.68 0.06 3.37
N VAL A 76 1.76 0.11 2.61
CA VAL A 76 2.96 -0.70 2.84
C VAL A 76 3.99 0.14 3.57
N VAL A 77 4.49 -0.34 4.70
CA VAL A 77 5.52 0.30 5.51
C VAL A 77 6.75 -0.60 5.49
N ARG A 78 7.81 -0.11 4.85
CA ARG A 78 9.16 -0.67 4.93
C ARG A 78 9.93 0.08 6.02
N GLN A 79 10.53 -0.67 6.94
CA GLN A 79 11.37 -0.14 8.01
C GLN A 79 12.79 -0.63 7.77
N ASP A 80 13.59 0.26 7.21
CA ASP A 80 15.03 0.11 7.07
C ASP A 80 15.72 0.67 8.32
N ARG A 81 16.83 0.08 8.76
CA ARG A 81 17.59 0.58 9.91
C ARG A 81 18.62 1.63 9.49
N GLU A 82 19.02 2.49 10.41
CA GLU A 82 19.95 3.62 10.15
C GLU A 82 21.34 3.18 9.64
N TRP A 83 21.74 1.94 9.89
CA TRP A 83 23.00 1.36 9.42
C TRP A 83 22.83 0.51 8.15
N ASN A 84 21.64 0.51 7.54
CA ASN A 84 21.45 -0.12 6.24
C ASN A 84 22.28 0.63 5.20
N HIS A 85 23.06 -0.12 4.42
CA HIS A 85 23.81 0.42 3.30
C HIS A 85 22.84 1.04 2.27
N PRO A 86 23.28 2.06 1.50
CA PRO A 86 22.44 2.69 0.46
C PRO A 86 21.86 1.68 -0.54
N ASP A 87 22.57 0.57 -0.74
CA ASP A 87 22.30 -0.45 -1.74
C ASP A 87 21.17 -1.43 -1.32
N VAL A 88 20.70 -1.36 -0.07
CA VAL A 88 19.66 -2.27 0.47
C VAL A 88 18.32 -2.17 -0.29
N LEU A 89 18.03 -1.03 -0.91
CA LEU A 89 16.85 -0.89 -1.78
C LEU A 89 17.01 -1.68 -3.09
N ASP A 90 18.22 -1.76 -3.62
CA ASP A 90 18.54 -2.46 -4.86
C ASP A 90 18.67 -3.98 -4.62
N GLU A 91 19.23 -4.37 -3.46
CA GLU A 91 19.41 -5.77 -3.09
C GLU A 91 18.13 -6.43 -2.55
N GLU A 92 17.25 -5.66 -1.91
CA GLU A 92 16.00 -6.16 -1.33
C GLU A 92 14.77 -5.43 -1.91
N PRO A 93 14.42 -5.69 -3.20
CA PRO A 93 13.19 -5.15 -3.78
C PRO A 93 11.95 -5.82 -3.17
N TYR A 94 10.84 -5.09 -3.12
CA TYR A 94 9.54 -5.64 -2.73
C TYR A 94 8.49 -5.40 -3.80
N ALA A 95 7.48 -6.26 -3.83
CA ALA A 95 6.33 -6.14 -4.71
C ALA A 95 5.03 -6.28 -3.91
N LEU A 96 4.00 -5.54 -4.32
CA LEU A 96 2.65 -5.66 -3.79
C LEU A 96 1.75 -6.31 -4.85
N VAL A 97 1.17 -7.46 -4.50
CA VAL A 97 0.17 -8.14 -5.34
C VAL A 97 -1.18 -8.02 -4.66
N VAL A 98 -2.16 -7.47 -5.37
CA VAL A 98 -3.53 -7.32 -4.89
C VAL A 98 -4.46 -8.09 -5.82
N THR A 99 -5.18 -9.05 -5.25
CA THR A 99 -6.21 -9.80 -5.96
C THR A 99 -7.58 -9.38 -5.45
N VAL A 100 -8.41 -8.87 -6.35
CA VAL A 100 -9.81 -8.56 -6.08
C VAL A 100 -10.66 -9.62 -6.76
N ALA A 101 -11.49 -10.31 -5.99
CA ALA A 101 -12.42 -11.31 -6.50
C ALA A 101 -13.83 -10.96 -6.02
N ASP A 102 -14.76 -10.85 -6.96
CA ASP A 102 -16.19 -10.76 -6.71
C ASP A 102 -16.80 -12.12 -7.11
N ARG A 103 -17.21 -12.91 -6.12
CA ARG A 103 -17.70 -14.27 -6.33
C ARG A 103 -19.16 -14.31 -6.77
N ASP A 104 -19.92 -13.24 -6.50
CA ASP A 104 -21.35 -13.19 -6.75
C ASP A 104 -21.68 -12.59 -8.13
N ASN A 105 -20.67 -12.09 -8.83
CA ASN A 105 -20.83 -11.42 -10.12
C ASN A 105 -20.01 -12.14 -11.21
N GLU A 106 -20.63 -13.13 -11.86
CA GLU A 106 -20.03 -13.94 -12.94
C GLU A 106 -19.50 -13.10 -14.13
N ASN A 107 -20.04 -11.90 -14.34
CA ASN A 107 -19.68 -11.02 -15.47
C ASN A 107 -18.74 -9.87 -15.07
N ALA A 108 -18.18 -9.89 -13.86
CA ALA A 108 -17.38 -8.78 -13.36
C ALA A 108 -16.06 -8.64 -14.14
N GLN A 109 -15.95 -7.63 -15.01
CA GLN A 109 -14.70 -7.29 -15.73
C GLN A 109 -13.72 -6.50 -14.85
N LEU A 110 -13.59 -6.87 -13.57
CA LEU A 110 -12.81 -6.11 -12.57
C LEU A 110 -11.35 -5.96 -12.98
N TYR A 111 -10.74 -7.03 -13.51
CA TYR A 111 -9.36 -6.97 -13.98
C TYR A 111 -9.17 -5.88 -15.05
N THR A 112 -10.03 -5.88 -16.08
CA THR A 112 -9.98 -4.91 -17.18
C THR A 112 -10.18 -3.49 -16.69
N GLN A 113 -11.15 -3.27 -15.80
CA GLN A 113 -11.42 -1.95 -15.23
C GLN A 113 -10.24 -1.45 -14.38
N ILE A 114 -9.67 -2.30 -13.53
CA ILE A 114 -8.51 -1.96 -12.71
C ILE A 114 -7.29 -1.66 -13.59
N GLN A 115 -7.02 -2.47 -14.61
CA GLN A 115 -5.93 -2.22 -15.56
C GLN A 115 -6.08 -0.88 -16.29
N ALA A 116 -7.29 -0.56 -16.76
CA ALA A 116 -7.56 0.72 -17.41
C ALA A 116 -7.29 1.91 -16.48
N VAL A 117 -7.72 1.82 -15.23
CA VAL A 117 -7.47 2.87 -14.22
C VAL A 117 -5.97 3.00 -13.91
N ILE A 118 -5.26 1.89 -13.75
CA ILE A 118 -3.81 1.90 -13.48
C ILE A 118 -3.05 2.51 -14.65
N ALA A 119 -3.39 2.16 -15.89
CA ALA A 119 -2.78 2.71 -17.10
C ALA A 119 -3.00 4.22 -17.20
N GLN A 120 -4.23 4.69 -16.98
CA GLN A 120 -4.53 6.13 -16.96
C GLN A 120 -3.72 6.89 -15.90
N GLN A 121 -3.55 6.31 -14.71
CA GLN A 121 -2.73 6.92 -13.66
C GLN A 121 -1.24 6.92 -14.00
N ALA A 122 -0.73 5.88 -14.67
CA ALA A 122 0.66 5.80 -15.10
C ALA A 122 0.97 6.90 -16.13
N GLU A 123 0.12 7.06 -17.14
CA GLU A 123 0.26 8.14 -18.13
C GLU A 123 0.23 9.54 -17.48
N ALA A 124 -0.69 9.76 -16.53
CA ALA A 124 -0.77 11.03 -15.81
C ALA A 124 0.52 11.34 -15.03
N ARG A 125 1.12 10.33 -14.39
CA ARG A 125 2.42 10.47 -13.70
C ARG A 125 3.55 10.79 -14.66
N GLU A 126 3.63 10.10 -15.80
CA GLU A 126 4.65 10.34 -16.82
C GLU A 126 4.57 11.77 -17.38
N ARG A 127 3.36 12.26 -17.65
CA ARG A 127 3.14 13.65 -18.09
C ARG A 127 3.60 14.66 -17.04
N GLN A 128 3.22 14.47 -15.78
CA GLN A 128 3.66 15.34 -14.68
C GLN A 128 5.19 15.32 -14.49
N GLN A 129 5.84 14.16 -14.64
CA GLN A 129 7.29 14.06 -14.57
C GLN A 129 7.97 14.78 -15.74
N ALA A 130 7.44 14.64 -16.96
CA ALA A 130 7.96 15.34 -18.14
C ALA A 130 7.82 16.86 -18.02
N GLU A 131 6.68 17.35 -17.50
CA GLU A 131 6.47 18.78 -17.23
C GLU A 131 7.43 19.32 -16.17
N ARG A 132 7.62 18.58 -15.06
CA ARG A 132 8.61 18.93 -14.02
C ARG A 132 10.03 19.00 -14.57
N LEU A 133 10.41 18.06 -15.42
CA LEU A 133 11.73 18.04 -16.06
C LEU A 133 11.92 19.22 -17.04
N ARG A 134 10.86 19.64 -17.73
CA ARG A 134 10.89 20.83 -18.60
C ARG A 134 10.99 22.12 -17.79
N ALA A 135 10.24 22.24 -16.70
CA ALA A 135 10.28 23.41 -15.80
C ALA A 135 11.63 23.57 -15.09
N ARG A 136 12.35 22.46 -14.82
CA ARG A 136 13.69 22.49 -14.18
C ARG A 136 14.83 22.87 -15.16
N ARG A 137 14.55 22.89 -16.47
CA ARG A 137 15.53 23.24 -17.52
C ARG A 137 15.41 24.69 -18.00
N GLN A 138 14.40 25.43 -17.55
CA GLN A 138 14.21 26.88 -17.77
C GLN A 138 14.73 27.63 -16.54
#